data_AF-A0A973PLJ9-F1
#
_entry.id   AF-A0A973PLJ9-F1
#
_cell.length_a   1.000
_cell.length_b   1.000
_cell.length_c   1.000
_cell.angle_alpha   90.00
_cell.angle_beta   90.00
_cell.angle_gamma   90.00
#
_symmetry.space_group_name_H-M   'P 1'
#
loop_
_entity.id
_entity.type
_entity.pdbx_description
1 polymer ?
#
loop_
_entity_poly.entity_id
_entity_poly.type
_entity_poly.pdbx_seq_one_letter_code
_entity_poly.pdbx_strand_id
1 'polypeptide(L)'
;ARLAARRRTTEDVAGLRAALELRTALGPGAGAAFVDADVALHAAVVAAAHNPVLTDLFEEFAPVLRSGLVELVELLDLRRLEDDHGHDAHAALVEAVAGGDGEAAAQALRVELERTRAHLE
;
A
#
# COMPACT_ATOMS: atom_id res chain seq x y z
N ALA A 1 -9.95 -1.46 0.66
CA ALA A 1 -10.21 -0.03 0.90
C ALA A 1 -11.59 0.27 1.50
N ARG A 2 -12.70 0.24 0.74
CA ARG A 2 -14.06 0.59 1.27
C ARG A 2 -14.43 -0.12 2.57
N LEU A 3 -14.19 -1.43 2.61
CA LEU A 3 -14.53 -2.27 3.76
C LEU A 3 -13.65 -1.96 4.96
N ALA A 4 -12.35 -1.74 4.74
CA ALA A 4 -11.39 -1.29 5.76
C ALA A 4 -11.82 0.04 6.38
N ALA A 5 -12.13 1.04 5.56
CA ALA A 5 -12.65 2.33 6.04
C ALA A 5 -13.97 2.19 6.84
N ARG A 6 -14.78 1.16 6.60
CA ARG A 6 -16.01 0.94 7.37
C ARG A 6 -15.79 0.17 8.69
N ARG A 7 -14.76 -0.69 8.75
CA ARG A 7 -14.59 -1.68 9.84
C ARG A 7 -13.37 -1.46 10.71
N ARG A 8 -12.42 -0.62 10.30
CA ARG A 8 -11.25 -0.23 11.10
C ARG A 8 -11.59 0.11 12.55
N THR A 9 -10.72 -0.33 13.42
CA THR A 9 -10.61 0.02 14.83
C THR A 9 -9.53 1.09 15.03
N THR A 10 -9.40 1.62 16.25
CA THR A 10 -8.30 2.54 16.58
C THR A 10 -6.93 1.86 16.51
N GLU A 11 -6.86 0.56 16.81
CA GLU A 11 -5.64 -0.24 16.69
C GLU A 11 -5.23 -0.41 15.22
N ASP A 12 -6.19 -0.69 14.33
CA ASP A 12 -5.92 -0.76 12.88
C ASP A 12 -5.36 0.57 12.36
N VAL A 13 -5.94 1.70 12.79
CA VAL A 13 -5.48 3.02 12.37
C VAL A 13 -4.06 3.31 12.86
N ALA A 14 -3.73 2.93 14.09
CA ALA A 14 -2.37 3.05 14.61
C ALA A 14 -1.38 2.19 13.80
N GLY A 15 -1.75 0.93 13.49
CA GLY A 15 -0.95 0.03 12.67
C GLY A 15 -0.73 0.56 11.25
N LEU A 16 -1.77 1.09 10.62
CA LEU A 16 -1.69 1.70 9.28
C LEU A 16 -0.75 2.90 9.23
N ARG A 17 -0.81 3.78 10.24
CA ARG A 17 0.08 4.94 10.33
C ARG A 17 1.53 4.52 10.53
N ALA A 18 1.78 3.57 11.43
CA ALA A 18 3.12 3.02 11.65
C ALA A 18 3.69 2.36 10.38
N ALA A 19 2.87 1.61 9.64
CA ALA A 19 3.29 1.00 8.38
C ALA A 19 3.63 2.04 7.30
N LEU A 20 2.84 3.12 7.19
CA LEU A 20 3.11 4.24 6.28
C LEU A 20 4.41 4.97 6.65
N GLU A 21 4.63 5.23 7.94
CA GLU A 21 5.86 5.86 8.44
C GLU A 21 7.09 5.01 8.10
N LEU A 22 7.03 3.70 8.33
CA LEU A 22 8.13 2.79 7.99
C LEU A 22 8.43 2.78 6.48
N ARG A 23 7.40 2.67 5.65
CA ARG A 23 7.53 2.72 4.19
C ARG A 23 8.22 4.01 3.74
N THR A 24 7.79 5.13 4.31
CA THR A 24 8.32 6.47 4.01
C THR A 24 9.78 6.60 4.45
N ALA A 25 10.13 6.07 5.62
CA ALA A 25 11.49 6.13 6.15
C ALA A 25 12.49 5.30 5.32
N LEU A 26 12.07 4.17 4.77
CA LEU A 26 12.93 3.33 3.93
C LEU A 26 13.16 3.95 2.56
N GLY A 27 12.08 4.40 1.89
CA GLY A 27 12.13 4.91 0.51
C GLY A 27 12.68 3.89 -0.50
N PRO A 28 12.52 4.09 -1.82
CA PRO A 28 12.93 3.09 -2.82
C PRO A 28 14.43 2.81 -2.86
N GLY A 29 15.26 3.72 -2.33
CA GLY A 29 16.70 3.49 -2.18
C GLY A 29 17.04 2.28 -1.31
N ALA A 30 16.11 1.85 -0.45
CA ALA A 30 16.26 0.65 0.38
C ALA A 30 15.90 -0.67 -0.35
N GLY A 31 15.53 -0.62 -1.64
CA GLY A 31 15.31 -1.79 -2.47
C GLY A 31 14.22 -2.72 -1.91
N ALA A 32 14.57 -4.00 -1.72
CA ALA A 32 13.64 -5.00 -1.20
C ALA A 32 13.00 -4.64 0.16
N ALA A 33 13.72 -3.92 1.04
CA ALA A 33 13.16 -3.51 2.32
C ALA A 33 12.01 -2.51 2.15
N PHE A 34 12.09 -1.61 1.17
CA PHE A 34 10.97 -0.71 0.84
C PHE A 34 9.76 -1.47 0.31
N VAL A 35 9.98 -2.47 -0.54
CA VAL A 35 8.93 -3.35 -1.03
C VAL A 35 8.27 -4.12 0.12
N ASP A 36 9.05 -4.60 1.07
CA ASP A 36 8.53 -5.28 2.27
C ASP A 36 7.62 -4.37 3.09
N ALA A 37 8.01 -3.11 3.29
CA ALA A 37 7.20 -2.12 3.99
C ALA A 37 5.94 -1.71 3.21
N ASP A 38 6.03 -1.61 1.89
CA ASP A 38 4.88 -1.34 1.01
C ASP A 38 3.85 -2.48 1.08
N VAL A 39 4.30 -3.73 0.95
CA VAL A 39 3.42 -4.91 1.06
C VAL A 39 2.82 -5.00 2.46
N ALA A 40 3.58 -4.69 3.52
CA ALA A 40 3.07 -4.66 4.88
C ALA A 40 1.97 -3.61 5.10
N LEU A 41 2.11 -2.41 4.50
CA LEU A 41 1.07 -1.39 4.53
C LEU A 41 -0.22 -1.89 3.87
N HIS A 42 -0.12 -2.53 2.70
CA HIS A 42 -1.26 -3.12 2.02
C HIS A 42 -1.91 -4.26 2.83
N ALA A 43 -1.10 -5.12 3.45
CA ALA A 43 -1.58 -6.17 4.33
C ALA A 43 -2.38 -5.59 5.51
N ALA A 44 -1.90 -4.50 6.13
CA ALA A 44 -2.61 -3.80 7.19
C ALA A 44 -3.96 -3.23 6.71
N VAL A 45 -4.04 -2.67 5.49
CA VAL A 45 -5.31 -2.21 4.90
C VAL A 45 -6.28 -3.38 4.69
N VAL A 46 -5.80 -4.54 4.27
CA VAL A 46 -6.62 -5.74 4.11
C VAL A 46 -7.11 -6.25 5.47
N ALA A 47 -6.23 -6.34 6.47
CA ALA A 47 -6.57 -6.77 7.82
C ALA A 47 -7.65 -5.87 8.45
N ALA A 48 -7.54 -4.54 8.29
CA ALA A 48 -8.52 -3.57 8.76
C ALA A 48 -9.93 -3.75 8.15
N ALA A 49 -10.05 -4.51 7.05
CA ALA A 49 -11.35 -4.90 6.49
C ALA A 49 -12.06 -5.98 7.31
N HIS A 50 -11.39 -6.61 8.28
CA HIS A 50 -11.92 -7.66 9.15
C HIS A 50 -12.73 -8.68 8.36
N ASN A 51 -12.13 -9.17 7.27
CA ASN A 51 -12.74 -10.11 6.33
C ASN A 51 -11.75 -11.24 6.05
N PRO A 52 -11.91 -12.41 6.70
CA PRO A 52 -10.99 -13.53 6.56
C PRO A 52 -10.73 -13.94 5.12
N VAL A 53 -11.76 -13.91 4.25
CA VAL A 53 -11.59 -14.26 2.84
C VAL A 53 -10.63 -13.29 2.13
N LEU A 54 -10.69 -12.00 2.43
CA LEU A 54 -9.75 -11.03 1.84
C LEU A 54 -8.34 -11.18 2.40
N THR A 55 -8.23 -11.50 3.70
CA THR A 55 -6.94 -11.78 4.34
C THR A 55 -6.28 -12.99 3.69
N ASP A 56 -6.96 -14.13 3.64
CA ASP A 56 -6.42 -15.38 3.08
C ASP A 56 -6.01 -15.19 1.60
N LEU A 57 -6.83 -14.50 0.80
CA LEU A 57 -6.52 -14.20 -0.60
C LEU A 57 -5.29 -13.31 -0.74
N PHE A 58 -5.13 -12.30 0.12
CA PHE A 58 -3.98 -11.42 0.07
C PHE A 58 -2.71 -12.14 0.53
N GLU A 59 -2.80 -12.98 1.57
CA GLU A 59 -1.66 -13.77 2.05
C GLU A 59 -1.13 -14.73 0.99
N GLU A 60 -2.02 -15.39 0.22
CA GLU A 60 -1.60 -16.25 -0.90
C GLU A 60 -0.99 -15.44 -2.06
N PHE A 61 -1.50 -14.23 -2.30
CA PHE A 61 -1.04 -13.38 -3.40
C PHE A 61 0.26 -12.61 -3.09
N ALA A 62 0.47 -12.21 -1.84
CA ALA A 62 1.53 -11.29 -1.42
C ALA A 62 2.94 -11.74 -1.81
N PRO A 63 3.33 -13.04 -1.72
CA PRO A 63 4.67 -13.48 -2.12
C PRO A 63 4.96 -13.23 -3.61
N VAL A 64 3.98 -13.47 -4.48
CA VAL A 64 4.10 -13.26 -5.92
C VAL A 64 4.17 -11.76 -6.24
N LEU A 65 3.29 -10.97 -5.63
CA LEU A 65 3.30 -9.51 -5.75
C LEU A 65 4.66 -8.93 -5.34
N ARG A 66 5.15 -9.33 -4.16
CA ARG A 66 6.45 -8.90 -3.62
C ARG A 66 7.58 -9.19 -4.60
N SER A 67 7.64 -10.41 -5.12
CA SER A 67 8.70 -10.81 -6.07
C SER A 67 8.72 -9.89 -7.30
N GLY A 68 7.56 -9.60 -7.89
CA GLY A 68 7.47 -8.70 -9.04
C GLY A 68 7.84 -7.26 -8.71
N LEU A 69 7.46 -6.76 -7.52
CA LEU A 69 7.81 -5.40 -7.08
C LEU A 69 9.32 -5.25 -6.80
N VAL A 70 9.97 -6.27 -6.23
CA VAL A 70 11.44 -6.26 -6.04
C VAL A 70 12.13 -6.16 -7.40
N GLU A 71 11.73 -7.00 -8.36
CA GLU A 71 12.28 -6.97 -9.71
C GLU A 71 12.06 -5.61 -10.38
N LEU A 72 10.88 -5.01 -10.22
CA LEU A 72 10.56 -3.68 -10.73
C LEU A 72 11.49 -2.60 -10.15
N VAL A 73 11.68 -2.59 -8.82
CA VAL A 73 12.54 -1.62 -8.12
C VAL A 73 14.00 -1.77 -8.52
N GLU A 74 14.48 -3.00 -8.71
CA GLU A 74 15.85 -3.29 -9.12
C GLU A 74 16.11 -2.97 -10.59
N LEU A 75 15.17 -3.28 -11.50
CA LEU A 75 15.32 -3.09 -12.95
C LEU A 75 15.12 -1.65 -13.40
N LEU A 76 14.10 -0.97 -12.89
CA LEU A 76 13.75 0.37 -13.37
C LEU A 76 14.60 1.48 -12.76
N ASP A 77 15.54 1.13 -11.87
CA ASP A 77 16.31 2.08 -11.06
C ASP A 77 15.40 3.22 -10.56
N LEU A 78 14.25 2.85 -9.95
CA LEU A 78 13.18 3.77 -9.53
C LEU A 78 13.71 4.93 -8.66
N ARG A 79 14.93 4.83 -8.14
CA ARG A 79 15.74 5.91 -7.57
C ARG A 79 15.84 7.16 -8.46
N ARG A 80 15.65 7.06 -9.79
CA ARG A 80 15.71 8.17 -10.76
C ARG A 80 14.36 8.67 -11.25
N LEU A 81 13.26 7.96 -11.00
CA LEU A 81 11.94 8.39 -11.42
C LEU A 81 11.40 9.33 -10.34
N GLU A 82 11.40 10.64 -10.64
CA GLU A 82 11.16 11.76 -9.72
C GLU A 82 9.73 11.87 -9.16
N ASP A 83 8.86 10.90 -9.41
CA ASP A 83 7.54 10.85 -8.77
C ASP A 83 7.66 10.16 -7.41
N ASP A 84 7.00 10.73 -6.40
CA ASP A 84 6.89 10.44 -4.96
C ASP A 84 6.65 8.95 -4.55
N HIS A 85 6.86 7.98 -5.43
CA HIS A 85 6.74 6.53 -5.24
C HIS A 85 5.39 6.15 -4.63
N GLY A 86 4.36 6.86 -5.08
CA GLY A 86 2.99 6.71 -4.60
C GLY A 86 2.78 7.17 -3.15
N HIS A 87 3.74 7.82 -2.48
CA HIS A 87 3.61 8.19 -1.07
C HIS A 87 2.36 9.03 -0.82
N ASP A 88 2.08 10.05 -1.62
CA ASP A 88 0.84 10.83 -1.54
C ASP A 88 -0.44 9.96 -1.67
N ALA A 89 -0.42 8.96 -2.55
CA ALA A 89 -1.56 8.06 -2.73
C ALA A 89 -1.74 7.12 -1.53
N HIS A 90 -0.63 6.61 -0.99
CA HIS A 90 -0.63 5.78 0.21
C HIS A 90 -1.07 6.57 1.45
N ALA A 91 -0.60 7.82 1.59
CA ALA A 91 -1.01 8.73 2.65
C ALA A 91 -2.51 9.06 2.55
N ALA A 92 -3.01 9.37 1.34
CA ALA A 92 -4.43 9.59 1.10
C ALA A 92 -5.28 8.35 1.42
N LEU A 93 -4.79 7.15 1.09
CA LEU A 93 -5.45 5.90 1.44
C LEU A 93 -5.55 5.71 2.96
N VAL A 94 -4.45 5.90 3.69
CA VAL A 94 -4.41 5.75 5.16
C VAL A 94 -5.35 6.74 5.83
N GLU A 95 -5.32 8.01 5.42
CA GLU A 95 -6.20 9.03 6.00
C GLU A 95 -7.67 8.80 5.65
N ALA A 96 -7.99 8.32 4.45
CA ALA A 96 -9.34 7.95 4.10
C ALA A 96 -9.86 6.76 4.93
N VAL A 97 -9.02 5.74 5.17
CA VAL A 97 -9.37 4.62 6.05
C VAL A 97 -9.53 5.09 7.49
N ALA A 98 -8.64 5.94 8.00
CA ALA A 98 -8.69 6.50 9.34
C ALA A 98 -9.95 7.35 9.56
N GLY A 99 -10.30 8.21 8.60
CA GLY A 99 -11.53 9.01 8.61
C GLY A 99 -12.80 8.19 8.39
N GLY A 100 -12.66 6.93 7.97
CA GLY A 100 -13.78 6.05 7.63
C GLY A 100 -14.49 6.39 6.32
N ASP A 101 -13.84 7.16 5.45
CA ASP A 101 -14.35 7.50 4.13
C ASP A 101 -14.01 6.39 3.13
N GLY A 102 -14.96 5.48 2.95
CA GLY A 102 -14.82 4.39 2.00
C GLY A 102 -14.69 4.86 0.54
N GLU A 103 -15.32 5.97 0.15
CA GLU A 103 -15.24 6.49 -1.22
C GLU A 103 -13.87 7.06 -1.50
N ALA A 104 -13.35 7.91 -0.61
CA ALA A 104 -11.99 8.43 -0.71
C ALA A 104 -10.95 7.29 -0.70
N ALA A 105 -11.12 6.28 0.16
CA ALA A 105 -10.20 5.15 0.22
C ALA A 105 -10.20 4.33 -1.09
N ALA A 106 -11.36 4.13 -1.70
CA ALA A 106 -11.45 3.46 -3.00
C ALA A 106 -10.81 4.29 -4.11
N GLN A 107 -10.98 5.62 -4.07
CA GLN A 107 -10.42 6.51 -5.07
C GLN A 107 -8.89 6.58 -5.00
N ALA A 108 -8.31 6.68 -3.81
CA ALA A 108 -6.87 6.65 -3.62
C ALA A 108 -6.24 5.39 -4.24
N LEU A 109 -6.86 4.22 -4.00
CA LEU A 109 -6.40 2.95 -4.56
C LEU A 109 -6.46 2.92 -6.11
N ARG A 110 -7.51 3.49 -6.71
CA ARG A 110 -7.64 3.55 -8.18
C ARG A 110 -6.56 4.43 -8.80
N VAL A 111 -6.34 5.60 -8.23
CA VAL A 111 -5.31 6.53 -8.70
C VAL A 111 -3.93 5.87 -8.68
N GLU A 112 -3.62 5.14 -7.61
CA GLU A 112 -2.34 4.42 -7.51
C GLU A 112 -2.20 3.35 -8.60
N LEU A 113 -3.23 2.52 -8.80
CA LEU A 113 -3.21 1.49 -9.84
C LEU A 113 -3.08 2.08 -11.25
N GLU A 114 -3.75 3.18 -11.54
CA GLU A 114 -3.67 3.88 -12.82
C GLU A 114 -2.26 4.43 -13.06
N ARG A 115 -1.61 4.99 -12.03
CA ARG A 115 -0.21 5.45 -12.11
C ARG A 115 0.76 4.29 -12.33
N THR A 116 0.63 3.21 -11.57
CA THR A 116 1.49 2.03 -11.73
C THR A 116 1.33 1.45 -13.13
N ARG A 117 0.10 1.35 -13.66
CA ARG A 117 -0.14 0.91 -15.03
C ARG A 117 0.54 1.82 -16.06
N ALA A 118 0.46 3.14 -15.90
CA ALA A 118 1.06 4.09 -16.83
C ALA A 118 2.61 4.01 -16.86
N HIS A 119 3.25 3.50 -15.80
CA HIS A 119 4.70 3.25 -15.78
C HIS A 119 5.12 1.95 -16.47
N LEU A 120 4.16 1.07 -16.77
CA LEU A 120 4.40 -0.24 -17.42
C LEU A 120 4.06 -0.23 -18.92
N GLU A 121 3.51 0.88 -19.44
CA GLU A 121 3.19 1.10 -20.87
C GLU A 121 4.23 2.00 -21.54
#